data_AF-D8MBA0-F1
#
_entry.id   AF-D8MBA0-F1
#
_cell.length_a   1.000
_cell.length_b   1.000
_cell.length_c   1.000
_cell.angle_alpha   90.00
_cell.angle_beta   90.00
_cell.angle_gamma   90.00
#
_symmetry.space_group_name_H-M   'P 1'
#
loop_
_entity.id
_entity.type
_entity.pdbx_description
1 polymer ?
#
loop_
_entity_poly.entity_id
_entity_poly.type
_entity_poly.pdbx_seq_one_letter_code
_entity_poly.pdbx_strand_id
1 'polypeptide(L)'
;MHSPEEGKTNDKYKIVREFAKLVRNHYTTTSKSQNPQQFRKAMKNIASYLCDGSQHDSHELLNFVLQGIEEELNKPQEGIKSVESNYIPQLPESDETDSLIYDKSVEWWDHYKACNSNYLTDVLYGEICNRIQCTKCKKVLISLSTDPQCIYNYSAFNTLYVPVQKNSVTLKLTLVLQLYSQKEDVVNLLYFTLPLSVKSSDPIKVLDMRLRDQLCKQSDSFHESSIDFSEFLKCSRIVYLLRKQVKGNIEVWVRFES
;
A
#
# COMPACT_ATOMS: atom_id res chain seq x y z
N MET A 1 -17.64 -27.99 -30.96
CA MET A 1 -16.97 -27.44 -29.76
C MET A 1 -15.90 -28.44 -29.34
N HIS A 2 -14.65 -28.23 -29.76
CA HIS A 2 -13.55 -29.06 -29.28
C HIS A 2 -13.20 -28.62 -27.85
N SER A 3 -13.28 -29.55 -26.91
CA SER A 3 -12.65 -29.41 -25.59
C SER A 3 -11.15 -29.19 -25.80
N PRO A 4 -10.51 -28.22 -25.12
CA PRO A 4 -9.07 -28.06 -25.23
C PRO A 4 -8.40 -29.32 -24.70
N GLU A 5 -7.56 -29.96 -25.51
CA GLU A 5 -6.72 -31.07 -25.08
C GLU A 5 -5.91 -30.65 -23.84
N GLU A 6 -5.96 -31.44 -22.78
CA GLU A 6 -5.15 -31.26 -21.58
C GLU A 6 -3.68 -31.59 -21.90
N GLY A 7 -3.03 -30.69 -22.64
CA GLY A 7 -1.58 -30.63 -22.74
C GLY A 7 -0.99 -30.31 -21.36
N LYS A 8 0.19 -30.86 -21.05
CA LYS A 8 0.96 -30.69 -19.81
C LYS A 8 0.83 -29.25 -19.27
N THR A 9 -0.11 -29.04 -18.35
CA THR A 9 -0.48 -27.70 -17.88
C THR A 9 0.61 -27.18 -16.97
N ASN A 10 1.27 -26.09 -17.38
CA ASN A 10 2.03 -25.23 -16.48
C ASN A 10 1.17 -24.93 -15.24
N ASP A 11 1.73 -25.08 -14.04
CA ASP A 11 1.00 -24.85 -12.77
C ASP A 11 0.32 -23.47 -12.73
N LYS A 12 0.87 -22.49 -13.47
CA LYS A 12 0.30 -21.15 -13.69
C LYS A 12 -1.09 -21.13 -14.34
N TYR A 13 -1.45 -22.08 -15.19
CA TYR A 13 -2.81 -22.13 -15.76
C TYR A 13 -3.82 -22.77 -14.80
N LYS A 14 -3.33 -23.56 -13.84
CA LYS A 14 -4.20 -24.20 -12.85
C LYS A 14 -4.83 -23.17 -11.91
N ILE A 15 -4.08 -22.16 -11.48
CA ILE A 15 -4.59 -21.08 -10.62
C ILE A 15 -5.75 -20.33 -11.29
N VAL A 16 -5.60 -19.92 -12.54
CA VAL A 16 -6.62 -19.17 -13.28
C VAL A 16 -7.88 -20.01 -13.49
N ARG A 17 -7.75 -21.29 -13.85
CA ARG A 17 -8.90 -22.19 -13.97
C ARG A 17 -9.63 -22.39 -12.65
N GLU A 18 -8.92 -22.57 -11.55
CA GLU A 18 -9.52 -22.68 -10.23
C GLU A 18 -10.17 -21.37 -9.77
N PHE A 19 -9.60 -20.22 -10.12
CA PHE A 19 -10.20 -18.91 -9.91
C PHE A 19 -11.50 -18.76 -10.71
N ALA A 20 -11.49 -19.10 -12.00
CA ALA A 20 -12.67 -19.05 -12.86
C ALA A 20 -13.79 -19.98 -12.35
N LYS A 21 -13.46 -21.18 -11.85
CA LYS A 21 -14.41 -22.08 -11.20
C LYS A 21 -15.01 -21.45 -9.94
N LEU A 22 -14.17 -20.82 -9.10
CA LEU A 22 -14.62 -20.14 -7.89
C LEU A 22 -15.60 -19.01 -8.22
N VAL A 23 -15.25 -18.15 -9.19
CA VAL A 23 -16.11 -17.05 -9.65
C VAL A 23 -17.41 -17.58 -10.25
N ARG A 24 -17.34 -18.60 -11.12
CA ARG A 24 -18.54 -19.22 -11.71
C ARG A 24 -19.46 -19.75 -10.62
N ASN A 25 -18.93 -20.51 -9.67
CA ASN A 25 -19.71 -21.03 -8.56
C ASN A 25 -20.33 -19.90 -7.75
N HIS A 26 -19.61 -18.79 -7.52
CA HIS A 26 -20.11 -17.62 -6.81
C HIS A 26 -21.38 -17.05 -7.44
N TYR A 27 -21.40 -16.93 -8.77
CA TYR A 27 -22.55 -16.39 -9.50
C TYR A 27 -23.67 -17.41 -9.77
N THR A 28 -23.37 -18.71 -9.80
CA THR A 28 -24.39 -19.74 -10.13
C THR A 28 -25.05 -20.37 -8.90
N THR A 29 -24.43 -20.31 -7.73
CA THR A 29 -24.89 -21.04 -6.54
C THR A 29 -25.60 -20.11 -5.57
N THR A 30 -26.71 -20.55 -4.97
CA THR A 30 -27.43 -19.79 -3.93
C THR A 30 -26.79 -19.91 -2.53
N SER A 31 -25.59 -20.47 -2.44
CA SER A 31 -24.86 -20.69 -1.19
C SER A 31 -24.41 -19.37 -0.57
N LYS A 32 -24.63 -19.18 0.74
CA LYS A 32 -24.17 -17.98 1.48
C LYS A 32 -22.64 -17.87 1.62
N SER A 33 -21.92 -18.98 1.50
CA SER A 33 -20.47 -19.04 1.62
C SER A 33 -19.89 -20.06 0.66
N GLN A 34 -18.62 -19.86 0.29
CA GLN A 34 -17.90 -20.74 -0.63
C GLN A 34 -16.50 -21.01 -0.10
N ASN A 35 -16.02 -22.22 -0.36
CA ASN A 35 -14.72 -22.67 0.11
C ASN A 35 -13.67 -22.51 -1.01
N PRO A 36 -12.72 -21.56 -0.91
CA PRO A 36 -11.70 -21.32 -1.92
C PRO A 36 -10.49 -22.28 -1.80
N GLN A 37 -10.60 -23.40 -1.09
CA GLN A 37 -9.48 -24.33 -0.84
C GLN A 37 -8.77 -24.81 -2.11
N GLN A 38 -9.51 -25.07 -3.20
CA GLN A 38 -8.91 -25.52 -4.46
C GLN A 38 -8.05 -24.41 -5.08
N PHE A 39 -8.58 -23.19 -5.12
CA PHE A 39 -7.84 -22.00 -5.54
C PHE A 39 -6.61 -21.75 -4.67
N ARG A 40 -6.74 -21.78 -3.33
CA ARG A 40 -5.61 -21.64 -2.40
C ARG A 40 -4.53 -22.69 -2.62
N LYS A 41 -4.90 -23.95 -2.89
CA LYS A 41 -3.94 -25.02 -3.20
C LYS A 41 -3.19 -24.75 -4.50
N ALA A 42 -3.89 -24.28 -5.53
CA ALA A 42 -3.26 -23.91 -6.80
C ALA A 42 -2.29 -22.72 -6.62
N MET A 43 -2.67 -21.71 -5.85
CA MET A 43 -1.80 -20.58 -5.52
C MET A 43 -0.53 -20.99 -4.77
N LYS A 44 -0.66 -21.89 -3.78
CA LYS A 44 0.47 -22.33 -2.95
C LYS A 44 1.63 -22.93 -3.75
N ASN A 45 1.35 -23.52 -4.91
CA ASN A 45 2.38 -24.10 -5.78
C ASN A 45 3.26 -23.04 -6.47
N ILE A 46 2.73 -21.82 -6.66
CA ILE A 46 3.39 -20.74 -7.40
C ILE A 46 3.87 -19.65 -6.45
N ALA A 47 3.00 -19.22 -5.53
CA ALA A 47 3.24 -18.18 -4.54
C ALA A 47 2.99 -18.75 -3.14
N SER A 48 3.89 -19.65 -2.71
CA SER A 48 3.80 -20.32 -1.40
C SER A 48 3.80 -19.33 -0.23
N TYR A 49 4.47 -18.19 -0.38
CA TYR A 49 4.57 -17.12 0.61
C TYR A 49 3.21 -16.47 0.92
N LEU A 50 2.31 -16.34 -0.06
CA LEU A 50 0.93 -15.85 0.14
C LEU A 50 0.02 -16.88 0.85
N CYS A 51 0.52 -18.11 1.08
CA CYS A 51 -0.26 -19.24 1.58
C CYS A 51 0.25 -19.81 2.92
N ASP A 52 1.11 -19.09 3.62
CA ASP A 52 1.72 -19.47 4.92
C ASP A 52 0.72 -19.50 6.10
N GLY A 53 -0.46 -18.88 5.95
CA GLY A 53 -1.48 -18.77 7.01
C GLY A 53 -1.43 -17.47 7.81
N SER A 54 -0.53 -16.53 7.47
CA SER A 54 -0.49 -15.18 8.03
C SER A 54 -1.42 -14.22 7.28
N GLN A 55 -1.51 -12.97 7.74
CA GLN A 55 -2.24 -11.91 7.05
C GLN A 55 -1.37 -11.33 5.93
N HIS A 56 -1.96 -11.14 4.76
CA HIS A 56 -1.28 -10.63 3.56
C HIS A 56 -1.97 -9.39 3.00
N ASP A 57 -1.25 -8.64 2.16
CA ASP A 57 -1.81 -7.52 1.43
C ASP A 57 -2.73 -8.03 0.31
N SER A 58 -4.01 -7.63 0.36
CA SER A 58 -4.99 -7.97 -0.66
C SER A 58 -4.62 -7.44 -2.05
N HIS A 59 -3.88 -6.33 -2.11
CA HIS A 59 -3.46 -5.73 -3.36
C HIS A 59 -2.39 -6.57 -4.06
N GLU A 60 -1.47 -7.16 -3.28
CA GLU A 60 -0.49 -8.09 -3.81
C GLU A 60 -1.17 -9.34 -4.39
N LEU A 61 -2.13 -9.92 -3.66
CA LEU A 61 -2.91 -11.05 -4.14
C LEU A 61 -3.65 -10.72 -5.44
N LEU A 62 -4.24 -9.53 -5.54
CA LEU A 62 -4.95 -9.08 -6.75
C LEU A 62 -4.01 -9.03 -7.96
N ASN A 63 -2.85 -8.38 -7.82
CA ASN A 63 -1.88 -8.28 -8.91
C ASN A 63 -1.38 -9.64 -9.36
N PHE A 64 -1.13 -10.54 -8.40
CA PHE A 64 -0.70 -11.90 -8.70
C PHE A 64 -1.74 -12.67 -9.52
N VAL A 65 -3.03 -12.54 -9.19
CA VAL A 65 -4.11 -13.19 -9.95
C VAL A 65 -4.28 -12.56 -11.33
N LEU A 66 -4.24 -11.22 -11.43
CA LEU A 66 -4.35 -10.52 -12.72
C LEU A 66 -3.22 -10.91 -13.66
N GLN A 67 -1.97 -10.94 -13.18
CA GLN A 67 -0.83 -11.40 -13.95
C GLN A 67 -1.03 -12.83 -14.46
N GLY A 68 -1.53 -13.73 -13.61
CA GLY A 68 -1.84 -15.10 -14.02
C GLY A 68 -2.87 -15.17 -15.15
N ILE A 69 -3.93 -14.36 -15.06
CA ILE A 69 -4.97 -14.30 -16.10
C ILE A 69 -4.40 -13.71 -17.40
N GLU A 70 -3.60 -12.65 -17.32
CA GLU A 70 -2.95 -12.05 -18.49
C GLU A 70 -2.04 -13.04 -19.20
N GLU A 71 -1.22 -13.78 -18.45
CA GLU A 71 -0.36 -14.83 -19.01
C GLU A 71 -1.16 -15.96 -19.68
N GLU A 72 -2.39 -16.26 -19.21
CA GLU A 72 -3.27 -17.25 -19.86
C GLU A 72 -3.99 -16.71 -21.10
N LEU A 73 -4.37 -15.44 -21.10
CA LEU A 73 -5.06 -14.83 -22.24
C LEU A 73 -4.10 -14.41 -23.35
N ASN A 74 -2.88 -14.01 -23.01
CA ASN A 74 -1.84 -13.63 -23.95
C ASN A 74 -1.18 -14.88 -24.54
N LYS A 75 -1.76 -15.43 -25.62
CA LYS A 75 -1.03 -16.38 -26.47
C LYS A 75 0.16 -15.63 -27.09
N PRO A 76 1.39 -16.17 -27.07
CA PRO A 76 2.51 -15.51 -27.72
C PRO A 76 2.20 -15.39 -29.21
N GLN A 77 1.90 -14.18 -29.68
CA GLN A 77 1.95 -13.90 -31.10
C GLN A 77 3.43 -13.87 -31.47
N GLU A 78 3.88 -14.94 -32.13
CA GLU A 78 5.24 -15.01 -32.68
C GLU A 78 5.50 -13.76 -33.52
N GLY A 79 6.44 -12.91 -33.09
CA GLY A 79 6.92 -11.76 -33.86
C GLY A 79 6.56 -10.38 -33.33
N ILE A 80 5.73 -10.23 -32.29
CA ILE A 80 5.49 -8.90 -31.70
C ILE A 80 6.60 -8.59 -30.68
N LYS A 81 7.49 -7.68 -31.07
CA LYS A 81 8.53 -7.13 -30.19
C LYS A 81 7.87 -6.30 -29.09
N SER A 82 8.29 -6.52 -27.85
CA SER A 82 8.01 -5.65 -26.71
C SER A 82 8.26 -4.19 -27.08
N VAL A 83 7.37 -3.28 -26.66
CA VAL A 83 7.45 -1.84 -26.95
C VAL A 83 8.84 -1.31 -26.58
N GLU A 84 9.70 -1.07 -27.59
CA GLU A 84 11.11 -0.70 -27.39
C GLU A 84 11.31 0.78 -27.05
N SER A 85 10.28 1.65 -27.17
CA SER A 85 10.43 3.05 -26.76
C SER A 85 9.09 3.69 -26.37
N ASN A 86 8.89 3.86 -25.06
CA ASN A 86 7.79 4.64 -24.46
C ASN A 86 8.11 6.14 -24.35
N TYR A 87 9.23 6.55 -24.96
CA TYR A 87 9.85 7.84 -24.73
C TYR A 87 9.63 8.74 -25.94
N ILE A 88 9.03 9.91 -25.72
CA ILE A 88 9.13 11.01 -26.68
C ILE A 88 10.35 11.85 -26.28
N PRO A 89 11.38 11.94 -27.15
CA PRO A 89 12.43 12.91 -26.93
C PRO A 89 11.91 14.33 -27.11
N GLN A 90 12.09 15.14 -26.07
CA GLN A 90 12.31 16.58 -26.15
C GLN A 90 11.27 17.35 -26.98
N LEU A 91 10.10 17.62 -26.37
CA LEU A 91 9.17 18.58 -26.93
C LEU A 91 9.50 19.99 -26.40
N PRO A 92 9.54 21.02 -27.27
CA PRO A 92 9.52 22.41 -26.81
C PRO A 92 8.21 22.67 -26.06
N GLU A 93 8.25 23.50 -25.02
CA GLU A 93 7.03 23.99 -24.34
C GLU A 93 6.45 25.15 -25.16
N SER A 94 5.45 24.83 -25.99
CA SER A 94 4.66 25.74 -26.80
C SER A 94 3.18 25.39 -26.69
N ASP A 95 2.30 26.23 -27.23
CA ASP A 95 0.86 25.95 -27.25
C ASP A 95 0.51 24.68 -28.06
N GLU A 96 1.43 24.21 -28.92
CA GLU A 96 1.28 22.98 -29.72
C GLU A 96 1.70 21.71 -28.97
N THR A 97 2.39 21.84 -27.83
CA THR A 97 2.94 20.70 -27.07
C THR A 97 1.84 19.74 -26.61
N ASP A 98 0.72 20.27 -26.10
CA ASP A 98 -0.38 19.45 -25.60
C ASP A 98 -1.05 18.64 -26.72
N SER A 99 -1.17 19.23 -27.92
CA SER A 99 -1.71 18.54 -29.08
C SER A 99 -0.78 17.40 -29.53
N LEU A 100 0.53 17.65 -29.54
CA LEU A 100 1.52 16.64 -29.90
C LEU A 100 1.64 15.51 -28.87
N ILE A 101 1.50 15.82 -27.58
CA ILE A 101 1.39 14.83 -26.51
C ILE A 101 0.18 13.94 -26.76
N TYR A 102 -0.98 14.54 -27.01
CA TYR A 102 -2.21 13.79 -27.28
C TYR A 102 -2.08 12.85 -28.48
N ASP A 103 -1.60 13.34 -29.62
CA ASP A 103 -1.42 12.52 -30.83
C ASP A 103 -0.49 11.33 -30.57
N LYS A 104 0.58 11.55 -29.80
CA LYS A 104 1.52 10.49 -29.41
C LYS A 104 0.95 9.51 -28.39
N SER A 105 0.07 9.96 -27.50
CA SER A 105 -0.65 9.08 -26.57
C SER A 105 -1.54 8.11 -27.35
N VAL A 106 -2.27 8.59 -28.35
CA VAL A 106 -3.10 7.74 -29.22
C VAL A 106 -2.25 6.70 -29.94
N GLU A 107 -1.16 7.12 -30.60
CA GLU A 107 -0.23 6.22 -31.29
C GLU A 107 0.35 5.15 -30.34
N TRP A 108 0.78 5.57 -29.15
CA TRP A 108 1.37 4.69 -28.15
C TRP A 108 0.35 3.68 -27.60
N TRP A 109 -0.87 4.12 -27.29
CA TRP A 109 -1.93 3.26 -26.76
C TRP A 109 -2.41 2.23 -27.78
N ASP A 110 -2.53 2.62 -29.05
CA ASP A 110 -2.88 1.69 -30.12
C ASP A 110 -1.82 0.61 -30.30
N HIS A 111 -0.54 0.98 -30.22
CA HIS A 111 0.55 0.01 -30.21
C HIS A 111 0.51 -0.89 -28.96
N TYR A 112 0.28 -0.32 -27.78
CA TYR A 112 0.19 -1.09 -26.53
C TYR A 112 -0.92 -2.14 -26.58
N LYS A 113 -2.11 -1.79 -27.07
CA LYS A 113 -3.23 -2.72 -27.28
C LYS A 113 -2.92 -3.78 -28.34
N ALA A 114 -2.22 -3.41 -29.40
CA ALA A 114 -1.80 -4.37 -30.43
C ALA A 114 -0.85 -5.45 -29.86
N CYS A 115 0.04 -5.06 -28.94
CA CYS A 115 0.92 -6.01 -28.25
C CYS A 115 0.20 -6.82 -27.15
N ASN A 116 -0.78 -6.21 -26.47
CA ASN A 116 -1.47 -6.78 -25.31
C ASN A 116 -2.97 -6.93 -25.59
N SER A 117 -3.32 -7.63 -26.66
CA SER A 117 -4.70 -7.80 -27.12
C SER A 117 -5.44 -8.81 -26.23
N ASN A 118 -5.81 -8.40 -25.02
CA ASN A 118 -6.62 -9.21 -24.12
C ASN A 118 -7.73 -8.37 -23.48
N TYR A 119 -8.76 -9.06 -22.99
CA TYR A 119 -9.93 -8.43 -22.39
C TYR A 119 -9.59 -7.60 -21.13
N LEU A 120 -8.53 -7.95 -20.40
CA LEU A 120 -8.13 -7.18 -19.22
C LEU A 120 -7.56 -5.82 -19.61
N THR A 121 -6.78 -5.73 -20.70
CA THR A 121 -6.30 -4.47 -21.26
C THR A 121 -7.45 -3.52 -21.57
N ASP A 122 -8.54 -4.04 -22.16
CA ASP A 122 -9.69 -3.22 -22.53
C ASP A 122 -10.50 -2.69 -21.34
N VAL A 123 -10.50 -3.41 -20.21
CA VAL A 123 -11.37 -3.12 -19.07
C VAL A 123 -10.65 -2.47 -17.89
N LEU A 124 -9.42 -2.91 -17.60
CA LEU A 124 -8.69 -2.53 -16.38
C LEU A 124 -7.53 -1.58 -16.65
N TYR A 125 -6.97 -1.58 -17.85
CA TYR A 125 -5.79 -0.78 -18.13
C TYR A 125 -6.15 0.63 -18.61
N GLY A 126 -5.36 1.58 -18.14
CA GLY A 126 -5.32 2.95 -18.64
C GLY A 126 -3.89 3.36 -18.97
N GLU A 127 -3.76 4.57 -19.52
CA GLU A 127 -2.50 5.19 -19.87
C GLU A 127 -2.19 6.35 -18.92
N ILE A 128 -0.94 6.43 -18.45
CA ILE A 128 -0.41 7.59 -17.73
C ILE A 128 0.75 8.22 -18.49
N CYS A 129 0.73 9.54 -18.59
CA CYS A 129 1.85 10.32 -19.13
C CYS A 129 2.63 10.97 -17.98
N ASN A 130 3.93 10.66 -17.90
CA ASN A 130 4.84 11.24 -16.92
C ASN A 130 5.68 12.35 -17.56
N ARG A 131 5.53 13.59 -17.08
CA ARG A 131 6.40 14.72 -17.44
C ARG A 131 7.59 14.80 -16.50
N ILE A 132 8.80 14.61 -17.02
CA ILE A 132 10.04 14.59 -16.25
C ILE A 132 10.89 15.81 -16.62
N GLN A 133 11.29 16.58 -15.61
CA GLN A 133 12.14 17.77 -15.77
C GLN A 133 13.23 17.78 -14.70
N CYS A 134 14.48 17.98 -15.10
CA CYS A 134 15.58 18.12 -14.15
C CYS A 134 15.50 19.48 -13.42
N THR A 135 15.46 19.45 -12.08
CA THR A 135 15.30 20.64 -11.24
C THR A 135 16.57 21.49 -11.11
N LYS A 136 17.76 20.93 -11.37
CA LYS A 136 19.05 21.63 -11.21
C LYS A 136 19.47 22.40 -12.45
N CYS A 137 19.55 21.72 -13.59
CA CYS A 137 20.01 22.35 -14.83
C CYS A 137 18.86 22.94 -15.65
N LYS A 138 17.60 22.57 -15.38
CA LYS A 138 16.43 22.77 -16.27
C LYS A 138 16.67 22.34 -17.73
N LYS A 139 17.81 21.69 -18.00
CA LYS A 139 18.34 21.25 -19.28
C LYS A 139 18.44 19.74 -19.23
N VAL A 140 17.55 19.08 -19.93
CA VAL A 140 17.75 17.68 -20.26
C VAL A 140 18.84 17.62 -21.34
N LEU A 141 19.78 16.71 -21.17
CA LEU A 141 20.98 16.41 -21.98
C LEU A 141 20.97 16.87 -23.45
N ILE A 142 21.94 17.73 -23.78
CA ILE A 142 22.67 17.91 -25.05
C ILE A 142 21.82 18.18 -26.31
N SER A 143 21.51 19.46 -26.59
CA SER A 143 22.14 20.28 -27.64
C SER A 143 21.34 21.57 -27.91
N LEU A 144 22.03 22.72 -27.81
CA LEU A 144 21.75 23.96 -28.54
C LEU A 144 20.35 24.62 -28.52
N SER A 145 19.42 24.27 -27.63
CA SER A 145 18.17 25.04 -27.44
C SER A 145 18.17 25.83 -26.13
N THR A 146 17.62 27.05 -26.20
CA THR A 146 17.45 28.00 -25.08
C THR A 146 16.18 27.78 -24.26
N ASP A 147 15.31 26.88 -24.71
CA ASP A 147 14.01 26.62 -24.09
C ASP A 147 14.05 25.37 -23.18
N PRO A 148 13.32 25.37 -22.05
CA PRO A 148 13.26 24.24 -21.14
C PRO A 148 12.56 23.04 -21.82
N GLN A 149 13.33 22.03 -22.22
CA GLN A 149 12.78 20.81 -22.81
C GLN A 149 12.35 19.82 -21.72
N CYS A 150 11.10 19.38 -21.79
CA CYS A 150 10.55 18.34 -20.94
C CYS A 150 10.57 16.99 -21.64
N ILE A 151 10.75 15.94 -20.84
CA ILE A 151 10.62 14.56 -21.28
C ILE A 151 9.21 14.09 -20.94
N TYR A 152 8.58 13.40 -21.88
CA TYR A 152 7.31 12.72 -21.67
C TYR A 152 7.50 11.22 -21.83
N ASN A 153 6.97 10.45 -20.88
CA ASN A 153 7.02 9.00 -20.86
C ASN A 153 5.63 8.42 -20.64
N TYR A 154 5.14 7.62 -21.59
CA TYR A 154 3.86 6.93 -21.45
C TYR A 154 4.03 5.58 -20.80
N SER A 155 3.06 5.18 -20.00
CA SER A 155 3.06 3.87 -19.36
C SER A 155 1.63 3.40 -19.17
N ALA A 156 1.43 2.09 -19.32
CA ALA A 156 0.16 1.48 -19.01
C ALA A 156 0.11 1.18 -17.51
N PHE A 157 -1.06 1.31 -16.92
CA PHE A 157 -1.31 0.94 -15.54
C PHE A 157 -2.68 0.26 -15.42
N ASN A 158 -2.80 -0.69 -14.50
CA ASN A 158 -4.09 -1.28 -14.11
C ASN A 158 -4.51 -0.90 -12.68
N THR A 159 -3.60 -0.28 -11.91
CA THR A 159 -3.86 0.17 -10.54
C THR A 159 -3.21 1.54 -10.28
N LEU A 160 -3.96 2.42 -9.60
CA LEU A 160 -3.48 3.72 -9.15
C LEU A 160 -3.27 3.73 -7.64
N TYR A 161 -2.05 4.06 -7.21
CA TYR A 161 -1.73 4.28 -5.81
C TYR A 161 -2.01 5.74 -5.45
N VAL A 162 -3.09 5.97 -4.69
CA VAL A 162 -3.45 7.32 -4.25
C VAL A 162 -2.81 7.59 -2.88
N PRO A 163 -1.88 8.55 -2.78
CA PRO A 163 -1.31 8.91 -1.50
C PRO A 163 -2.38 9.55 -0.62
N VAL A 164 -2.67 8.93 0.52
CA VAL A 164 -3.56 9.52 1.51
C VAL A 164 -2.78 10.59 2.27
N GLN A 165 -3.21 11.85 2.16
CA GLN A 165 -2.64 12.95 2.94
C GLN A 165 -2.83 12.65 4.43
N LYS A 166 -1.72 12.34 5.12
CA LYS A 166 -1.72 12.13 6.57
C LYS A 166 -1.76 13.49 7.24
N ASN A 167 -2.97 13.99 7.52
CA ASN A 167 -3.17 15.15 8.42
C ASN A 167 -2.95 14.79 9.91
N SER A 168 -2.24 13.69 10.17
CA SER A 168 -1.94 13.18 11.50
C SER A 168 -0.45 13.22 11.76
N VAL A 169 -0.05 13.82 12.87
CA VAL A 169 1.32 13.76 13.40
C VAL A 169 1.41 12.56 14.34
N THR A 170 2.45 11.75 14.20
CA THR A 170 2.76 10.70 15.18
C THR A 170 3.62 11.28 16.29
N LEU A 171 3.07 11.36 17.49
CA LEU A 171 3.77 11.75 18.70
C LEU A 171 4.37 10.50 19.34
N LYS A 172 5.62 10.58 19.79
CA LYS A 172 6.22 9.56 20.67
C LYS A 172 6.10 10.06 22.10
N LEU A 173 5.27 9.40 22.90
CA LEU A 173 5.11 9.71 24.31
C LEU A 173 6.02 8.82 25.13
N THR A 174 6.94 9.43 25.88
CA THR A 174 7.73 8.72 26.88
C THR A 174 7.06 8.86 28.23
N LEU A 175 6.53 7.76 28.76
CA LEU A 175 5.94 7.69 30.09
C LEU A 175 6.99 7.17 31.07
N VAL A 176 7.14 7.86 32.19
CA VAL A 176 7.98 7.42 33.32
C VAL A 176 7.06 7.24 34.51
N LEU A 177 6.92 5.99 34.96
CA LEU A 177 6.11 5.63 36.12
C LEU A 177 7.02 5.27 37.28
N GLN A 178 6.89 6.02 38.37
CA GLN A 178 7.60 5.76 39.61
C GLN A 178 6.67 4.99 40.55
N LEU A 179 7.01 3.73 40.82
CA LEU A 179 6.29 2.86 41.74
C LEU A 179 7.13 2.71 43.00
N TYR A 180 6.58 3.09 44.15
CA TYR A 180 7.21 2.85 45.45
C TYR A 180 6.61 1.59 46.07
N SER A 181 7.45 0.59 46.32
CA SER A 181 7.05 -0.63 47.04
C SER A 181 7.32 -0.46 48.52
N GLN A 182 6.26 -0.23 49.31
CA GLN A 182 6.40 -0.07 50.77
C GLN A 182 6.90 -1.35 51.47
N LYS A 183 6.72 -2.52 50.85
CA LYS A 183 7.19 -3.81 51.41
C LYS A 183 8.69 -4.03 51.25
N GLU A 184 9.28 -3.51 50.17
CA GLU A 184 10.70 -3.70 49.85
C GLU A 184 11.53 -2.42 50.07
N ASP A 185 10.87 -1.29 50.34
CA ASP A 185 11.48 0.05 50.42
C ASP A 185 12.29 0.43 49.16
N VAL A 186 11.83 -0.04 48.00
CA VAL A 186 12.46 0.20 46.69
C VAL A 186 11.57 1.06 45.82
N VAL A 187 12.19 1.99 45.09
CA VAL A 187 11.58 2.77 44.02
C VAL A 187 11.87 2.10 42.69
N ASN A 188 10.83 1.63 42.02
CA ASN A 188 10.89 1.10 40.66
C ASN A 188 10.52 2.19 39.66
N LEU A 189 11.40 2.41 38.67
CA LEU A 189 11.16 3.33 37.55
C LEU A 189 10.87 2.52 36.30
N LEU A 190 9.67 2.65 35.76
CA LEU A 190 9.26 2.03 34.50
C LEU A 190 9.22 3.09 33.39
N TYR A 191 9.79 2.77 32.24
CA TYR A 191 9.85 3.64 31.06
C TYR A 191 9.13 3.01 29.87
N PHE A 192 8.20 3.74 29.27
CA PHE A 192 7.44 3.28 28.11
C PHE A 192 7.48 4.34 27.01
N THR A 193 7.73 3.93 25.78
CA THR A 193 7.58 4.82 24.61
C THR A 193 6.39 4.36 23.80
N LEU A 194 5.35 5.19 23.75
CA LEU A 194 4.11 4.92 23.04
C LEU A 194 3.97 5.84 21.82
N PRO A 195 3.85 5.29 20.60
CA PRO A 195 3.51 6.09 19.44
C PRO A 195 1.99 6.37 19.43
N LEU A 196 1.60 7.65 19.42
CA LEU A 196 0.23 8.08 19.23
C LEU A 196 0.08 8.90 17.95
N SER A 197 -0.80 8.47 17.06
CA SER A 197 -1.21 9.27 15.91
C SER A 197 -2.24 10.31 16.35
N VAL A 198 -2.04 11.58 16.00
CA VAL A 198 -2.89 12.72 16.39
C VAL A 198 -3.18 13.60 15.19
N LYS A 199 -4.46 13.88 14.91
CA LYS A 199 -4.86 14.88 13.92
C LYS A 199 -4.99 16.26 14.56
N SER A 200 -4.79 17.31 13.78
CA SER A 200 -4.98 18.70 14.25
C SER A 200 -6.39 18.98 14.77
N SER A 201 -7.40 18.25 14.27
CA SER A 201 -8.80 18.37 14.67
C SER A 201 -9.21 17.43 15.81
N ASP A 202 -8.32 16.57 16.30
CA ASP A 202 -8.69 15.59 17.34
C ASP A 202 -8.90 16.31 18.68
N PRO A 203 -10.05 16.15 19.35
CA PRO A 203 -10.25 16.71 20.68
C PRO A 203 -9.37 15.96 21.71
N ILE A 204 -9.00 16.64 22.80
CA ILE A 204 -8.13 16.10 23.87
C ILE A 204 -8.64 14.75 24.42
N LYS A 205 -9.97 14.56 24.48
CA LYS A 205 -10.58 13.28 24.90
C LYS A 205 -10.21 12.09 24.01
N VAL A 206 -10.00 12.31 22.71
CA VAL A 206 -9.58 11.26 21.77
C VAL A 206 -8.13 10.87 22.00
N LEU A 207 -7.28 11.80 22.44
CA LEU A 207 -5.91 11.51 22.87
C LEU A 207 -5.88 10.63 24.11
N ASP A 208 -6.72 10.94 25.09
CA ASP A 208 -6.86 10.16 26.33
C ASP A 208 -7.34 8.73 26.05
N MET A 209 -8.39 8.58 25.22
CA MET A 209 -8.87 7.28 24.80
C MET A 209 -7.79 6.45 24.08
N ARG A 210 -7.05 7.05 23.13
CA ARG A 210 -5.98 6.35 22.38
C ARG A 210 -4.81 5.97 23.27
N LEU A 211 -4.43 6.84 24.21
CA LEU A 211 -3.36 6.57 25.17
C LEU A 211 -3.72 5.41 26.10
N ARG A 212 -4.96 5.39 26.61
CA ARG A 212 -5.47 4.30 27.44
C ARG A 212 -5.50 2.97 26.69
N ASP A 213 -5.98 2.95 25.45
CA ASP A 213 -5.98 1.76 24.60
C ASP A 213 -4.56 1.20 24.38
N GLN A 214 -3.59 2.07 24.11
CA GLN A 214 -2.19 1.66 23.94
C GLN A 214 -1.56 1.13 25.23
N LEU A 215 -1.86 1.74 26.38
CA LEU A 215 -1.39 1.25 27.69
C LEU A 215 -2.02 -0.08 28.07
N CYS A 216 -3.32 -0.27 27.83
CA CYS A 216 -4.00 -1.54 28.05
C CYS A 216 -3.42 -2.66 27.18
N LYS A 217 -2.99 -2.37 25.95
CA LYS A 217 -2.31 -3.38 25.10
C LYS A 217 -0.93 -3.77 25.63
N GLN A 218 -0.29 -2.89 26.40
CA GLN A 218 1.00 -3.20 27.01
C GLN A 218 0.85 -3.87 28.39
N SER A 219 -0.34 -3.95 28.99
CA SER A 219 -0.56 -4.47 30.34
C SER A 219 -0.06 -5.92 30.54
N ASP A 220 -0.04 -6.73 29.49
CA ASP A 220 0.47 -8.12 29.56
C ASP A 220 1.98 -8.18 29.88
N SER A 221 2.71 -7.09 29.67
CA SER A 221 4.13 -6.96 30.05
C SER A 221 4.36 -6.55 31.51
N PHE A 222 3.29 -6.23 32.27
CA PHE A 222 3.37 -5.68 33.64
C PHE A 222 3.27 -6.73 34.76
N HIS A 223 3.18 -8.03 34.43
CA HIS A 223 2.96 -9.10 35.40
C HIS A 223 4.09 -9.32 36.44
N GLU A 224 5.21 -8.61 36.35
CA GLU A 224 6.30 -8.68 37.35
C GLU A 224 6.11 -7.73 38.55
N SER A 225 5.13 -6.82 38.52
CA SER A 225 4.86 -5.93 39.67
C SER A 225 3.58 -6.35 40.39
N SER A 226 3.63 -6.41 41.72
CA SER A 226 2.52 -6.78 42.62
C SER A 226 1.37 -5.75 42.68
N ILE A 227 1.25 -4.92 41.64
CA ILE A 227 0.32 -3.80 41.52
C ILE A 227 -0.58 -4.06 40.32
N ASP A 228 -1.90 -4.06 40.52
CA ASP A 228 -2.84 -4.13 39.40
C ASP A 228 -2.82 -2.82 38.60
N PHE A 229 -2.02 -2.82 37.53
CA PHE A 229 -1.87 -1.69 36.64
C PHE A 229 -3.20 -1.25 36.00
N SER A 230 -4.15 -2.18 35.84
CA SER A 230 -5.49 -1.89 35.32
C SER A 230 -6.30 -1.03 36.29
N GLU A 231 -6.19 -1.30 37.60
CA GLU A 231 -6.85 -0.52 38.64
C GLU A 231 -6.24 0.87 38.78
N PHE A 232 -4.90 0.97 38.75
CA PHE A 232 -4.18 2.26 38.75
C PHE A 232 -4.63 3.16 37.58
N LEU A 233 -4.69 2.62 36.36
CA LEU A 233 -5.11 3.39 35.18
C LEU A 233 -6.57 3.86 35.26
N LYS A 234 -7.46 3.08 35.88
CA LYS A 234 -8.87 3.45 36.04
C LYS A 234 -9.05 4.63 36.99
N CYS A 235 -8.28 4.67 38.08
CA CYS A 235 -8.39 5.70 39.10
C CYS A 235 -7.58 6.97 38.77
N SER A 236 -6.58 6.87 37.88
CA SER A 236 -5.70 8.00 37.56
C SER A 236 -6.30 8.97 36.54
N ARG A 237 -6.20 10.26 36.84
CA ARG A 237 -6.40 11.36 35.90
C ARG A 237 -5.12 11.61 35.11
N ILE A 238 -5.24 11.76 33.80
CA ILE A 238 -4.09 11.98 32.91
C ILE A 238 -3.99 13.46 32.59
N VAL A 239 -2.89 14.08 32.97
CA VAL A 239 -2.56 15.48 32.71
C VAL A 239 -1.51 15.55 31.61
N TYR A 240 -1.79 16.32 30.56
CA TYR A 240 -0.90 16.51 29.42
C TYR A 240 -0.23 17.87 29.48
N LEU A 241 1.11 17.90 29.42
CA LEU A 241 1.92 19.11 29.26
C LEU A 241 2.53 19.10 27.86
N LEU A 242 1.93 19.86 26.96
CA LEU A 242 2.35 19.98 25.56
C LEU A 242 3.37 21.11 25.43
N ARG A 243 4.61 20.78 25.04
CA ARG A 243 5.66 21.76 24.72
C ARG A 243 5.96 21.72 23.23
N LYS A 244 5.62 22.80 22.53
CA LYS A 244 6.00 22.98 21.11
C LYS A 244 7.47 23.39 21.02
N GLN A 245 8.33 22.54 20.44
CA GLN A 245 9.67 22.99 20.06
C GLN A 245 9.65 23.64 18.67
N VAL A 246 10.46 24.69 18.51
CA VAL A 246 10.53 25.53 17.30
C VAL A 246 11.01 24.77 16.05
N LYS A 247 11.59 23.56 16.21
CA LYS A 247 12.08 22.70 15.11
C LYS A 247 11.08 21.64 14.62
N GLY A 248 9.78 21.81 14.87
CA GLY A 248 8.72 20.94 14.34
C GLY A 248 8.41 19.69 15.17
N ASN A 249 9.19 19.40 16.21
CA ASN A 249 8.88 18.34 17.17
C ASN A 249 8.00 18.89 18.30
N ILE A 250 6.88 18.22 18.56
CA ILE A 250 6.04 18.50 19.73
C ILE A 250 6.45 17.50 20.81
N GLU A 251 6.99 18.00 21.91
CA GLU A 251 7.23 17.20 23.12
C GLU A 251 5.97 17.21 23.96
N VAL A 252 5.54 16.04 24.44
CA VAL A 252 4.38 15.92 25.31
C VAL A 252 4.80 15.17 26.55
N TRP A 253 4.67 15.80 27.69
CA TRP A 253 4.86 15.18 28.99
C TRP A 253 3.50 14.77 29.53
N VAL A 254 3.42 13.57 30.07
CA VAL A 254 2.19 13.05 30.65
C VAL A 254 2.44 12.83 32.13
N ARG A 255 1.58 13.43 32.96
CA ARG A 255 1.59 13.27 34.41
C ARG A 255 0.29 12.58 34.82
N PHE A 256 0.38 11.54 35.62
CA PHE A 256 -0.79 10.93 36.24
C PHE A 256 -1.04 11.59 37.60
N GLU A 257 -2.27 12.03 37.84
CA GLU A 257 -2.75 12.49 39.15
C GLU A 257 -3.73 11.44 39.68
N SER A 258 -3.38 10.83 40.80
CA SER A 258 -4.24 9.92 41.57
C SER A 258 -5.04 10.68 42.62
#